data_AF-A0A7M4F9J5-F1
#
_entry.id   AF-A0A7M4F9J5-F1
#
_cell.length_a   1.000
_cell.length_b   1.000
_cell.length_c   1.000
_cell.angle_alpha   90.00
_cell.angle_beta   90.00
_cell.angle_gamma   90.00
#
_symmetry.space_group_name_H-M   'P 1'
#
loop_
_entity.id
_entity.type
_entity.pdbx_description
1 polymer ?
#
loop_
_entity_poly.entity_id
_entity_poly.type
_entity_poly.pdbx_seq_one_letter_code
_entity_poly.pdbx_strand_id
1 'polypeptide(L)'
;MAKDLIEKFFKEQVEVLGKRSNPLPEIYYIEGTLHIVWVNHCRPGFGMNSLIHPDCPDCCVICSPGTYNPSEGVHCLLCNRTLTYGATKC
;
A
#
# COMPACT_ATOMS: atom_id res chain seq x y z
N MET A 1 -11.43 6.87 -6.11
CA MET A 1 -10.42 5.93 -5.54
C MET A 1 -10.96 5.32 -4.25
N ALA A 2 -10.39 4.22 -3.75
CA ALA A 2 -10.82 3.60 -2.49
C ALA A 2 -10.77 4.59 -1.30
N LYS A 3 -9.76 5.47 -1.29
CA LYS A 3 -9.65 6.60 -0.34
C LYS A 3 -10.94 7.44 -0.27
N ASP A 4 -11.40 7.95 -1.42
CA ASP A 4 -12.56 8.85 -1.47
C ASP A 4 -13.84 8.14 -0.99
N LEU A 5 -13.95 6.83 -1.25
CA LEU A 5 -15.07 6.01 -0.79
C LEU A 5 -15.03 5.80 0.73
N ILE A 6 -13.84 5.58 1.31
CA ILE A 6 -13.64 5.41 2.76
C ILE A 6 -13.91 6.73 3.49
N GLU A 7 -13.39 7.85 3.00
CA GLU A 7 -13.64 9.18 3.58
C GLU A 7 -15.14 9.54 3.53
N LYS A 8 -15.80 9.29 2.40
CA LYS A 8 -17.24 9.51 2.24
C LYS A 8 -18.06 8.68 3.22
N PHE A 9 -17.76 7.39 3.35
CA PHE A 9 -18.47 6.48 4.26
C PHE A 9 -18.43 6.97 5.72
N PHE A 10 -17.24 7.37 6.20
CA PHE A 10 -17.09 7.84 7.57
C PHE A 10 -17.75 9.20 7.82
N LYS A 11 -17.76 10.09 6.82
CA LYS A 11 -18.48 11.38 6.92
C LYS A 11 -20.00 11.16 7.04
N GLU A 12 -20.56 10.27 6.23
CA GLU A 12 -22.00 9.95 6.26
C GLU A 12 -22.40 9.24 7.57
N GLN A 13 -21.51 8.43 8.16
CA GLN A 13 -21.73 7.81 9.47
C GLN A 13 -21.97 8.84 10.58
N VAL A 14 -21.25 9.97 10.59
CA VAL A 14 -21.44 11.04 11.61
C VAL A 14 -22.83 11.65 11.55
N GLU A 15 -23.35 11.89 10.33
CA GLU A 15 -24.69 12.46 10.13
C GLU A 15 -25.81 11.51 10.60
N VAL A 16 -25.59 10.20 10.47
CA VAL A 16 -26.54 9.16 10.92
C VAL A 16 -26.46 8.96 12.44
N LEU A 17 -25.26 8.99 13.01
CA LEU A 17 -25.06 8.81 14.46
C LEU A 17 -25.50 10.03 15.28
N GLY A 18 -25.32 11.25 14.77
CA GLY A 18 -25.80 12.47 15.45
C GLY A 18 -27.32 12.54 15.63
N LYS A 19 -28.08 11.71 14.91
CA LYS A 19 -29.55 11.61 15.00
C LYS A 19 -30.04 10.46 15.91
N ARG A 20 -29.14 9.61 16.43
CA ARG A 20 -29.49 8.48 17.30
C ARG A 20 -29.43 8.88 18.78
N SER A 21 -30.50 8.59 19.51
CA SER A 21 -30.67 8.87 20.94
C SER A 21 -30.22 7.74 21.88
N ASN A 22 -29.40 6.79 21.43
CA ASN A 22 -28.99 5.59 22.17
C ASN A 22 -27.56 5.16 21.77
N PRO A 23 -26.83 4.41 22.63
CA PRO A 23 -25.38 4.53 22.79
C PRO A 23 -24.57 4.29 21.52
N LEU A 24 -23.40 4.93 21.46
CA LEU A 24 -22.46 4.82 20.35
C LEU A 24 -22.25 3.33 19.97
N PRO A 25 -22.29 2.99 18.66
CA PRO A 25 -22.01 1.64 18.23
C PRO A 25 -20.58 1.22 18.61
N GLU A 26 -20.33 -0.08 18.62
CA GLU A 26 -19.02 -0.67 19.00
C GLU A 26 -17.86 -0.16 18.14
N ILE A 27 -18.15 0.21 16.89
CA ILE A 27 -17.21 0.87 15.98
C ILE A 27 -17.85 2.18 15.52
N TYR A 28 -17.20 3.30 15.79
CA TYR A 28 -17.62 4.64 15.38
C TYR A 28 -16.42 5.48 14.93
N TYR A 29 -16.69 6.46 14.07
CA TYR A 29 -15.68 7.40 13.60
C TYR A 29 -15.61 8.63 14.50
N ILE A 30 -14.40 9.07 14.81
CA ILE A 30 -14.12 10.32 15.51
C ILE A 30 -13.52 11.27 14.48
N GLU A 31 -14.11 12.46 14.35
CA GLU A 31 -13.66 13.45 13.39
C GLU A 31 -12.17 13.78 13.61
N GLY A 32 -11.39 13.77 12.52
CA GLY A 32 -9.97 14.10 12.54
C GLY A 32 -9.05 12.97 12.98
N THR A 33 -9.55 11.78 13.32
CA THR A 33 -8.70 10.65 13.73
C THR A 33 -8.38 9.66 12.61
N LEU A 34 -9.05 9.78 11.45
CA LEU A 34 -8.79 8.89 10.31
C LEU A 34 -7.43 9.23 9.68
N HIS A 35 -6.49 8.29 9.78
CA HIS A 35 -5.20 8.34 9.11
C HIS A 35 -5.19 7.30 7.99
N ILE A 36 -4.84 7.73 6.77
CA ILE A 36 -4.74 6.87 5.60
C ILE A 36 -3.28 6.87 5.14
N VAL A 37 -2.67 5.68 5.10
CA VAL A 37 -1.32 5.48 4.56
C VAL A 37 -1.43 4.68 3.28
N TRP A 38 -0.88 5.23 2.20
CA TRP A 38 -0.73 4.49 0.94
C TRP A 38 0.45 3.54 1.08
N VAL A 39 0.17 2.24 1.05
CA VAL A 39 1.22 1.22 0.98
C VAL A 39 1.23 0.67 -0.43
N ASN A 40 2.21 1.11 -1.21
CA ASN A 40 2.50 0.51 -2.50
C ASN A 40 3.09 -0.88 -2.27
N HIS A 41 2.56 -1.89 -2.94
CA HIS A 41 3.12 -3.24 -2.93
C HIS A 41 3.36 -3.69 -4.36
N CYS A 42 4.48 -4.39 -4.56
CA CYS A 42 4.79 -5.02 -5.83
C CYS A 42 4.66 -6.52 -5.69
N ARG A 43 4.25 -7.20 -6.76
CA ARG A 43 4.20 -8.67 -6.77
C ARG A 43 5.61 -9.25 -6.54
N PRO A 44 5.72 -10.48 -6.01
CA PRO A 44 7.02 -11.15 -5.89
C PRO A 44 7.82 -11.09 -7.20
N GLY A 45 9.10 -10.77 -7.10
CA GLY A 45 9.99 -10.56 -8.24
C GLY A 45 9.93 -9.15 -8.85
N PHE A 46 9.10 -8.24 -8.33
CA PHE A 46 9.02 -6.85 -8.79
C PHE A 46 9.31 -5.88 -7.63
N GLY A 47 9.78 -4.68 -7.93
CA GLY A 47 10.00 -3.63 -6.95
C GLY A 47 10.12 -2.26 -7.59
N MET A 48 9.91 -1.21 -6.80
CA MET A 48 10.09 0.19 -7.20
C MET A 48 11.54 0.60 -6.99
N ASN A 49 12.09 1.35 -7.95
CA ASN A 49 13.42 1.94 -7.83
C ASN A 49 13.49 3.25 -8.62
N SER A 50 13.33 4.37 -7.92
CA SER A 50 13.38 5.71 -8.50
C SER A 50 14.75 6.12 -9.03
N LEU A 51 15.83 5.47 -8.58
CA LEU A 51 17.19 5.73 -9.07
C LEU A 51 17.45 5.06 -10.41
N ILE A 52 16.94 3.83 -10.59
CA ILE A 52 17.08 3.08 -11.86
C ILE A 52 16.00 3.49 -12.87
N HIS A 53 14.80 3.82 -12.38
CA HIS A 53 13.64 4.20 -13.20
C HIS A 53 13.12 5.60 -12.81
N PRO A 54 13.86 6.67 -13.14
CA PRO A 54 13.48 8.03 -12.77
C PRO A 54 12.20 8.52 -13.47
N ASP A 55 11.90 7.98 -14.66
CA ASP A 55 10.68 8.33 -15.41
C ASP A 55 9.41 7.75 -14.78
N CYS A 56 9.55 6.76 -13.88
CA CYS A 56 8.44 6.10 -13.22
C CYS A 56 8.80 5.61 -11.79
N PRO A 57 9.00 6.54 -10.83
CA PRO A 57 9.49 6.20 -9.49
C PRO A 57 8.55 5.28 -8.70
N ASP A 58 7.25 5.29 -9.02
CA ASP A 58 6.22 4.48 -8.38
C ASP A 58 5.82 3.23 -9.19
N CYS A 59 6.58 2.88 -10.24
CA CYS A 59 6.28 1.67 -11.02
C CYS A 59 6.95 0.43 -10.42
N CYS A 60 6.18 -0.64 -10.27
CA CYS A 60 6.71 -1.97 -9.99
C CYS A 60 7.39 -2.52 -11.25
N VAL A 61 8.72 -2.49 -11.27
CA VAL A 61 9.54 -3.05 -12.34
C VAL A 61 10.12 -4.40 -11.93
N ILE A 62 10.51 -5.21 -12.90
CA ILE A 62 11.12 -6.51 -12.62
C ILE A 62 12.47 -6.36 -11.91
N CYS A 63 12.70 -7.13 -10.85
CA CYS A 63 13.98 -7.11 -10.13
C CYS A 63 15.14 -7.51 -11.05
N SER A 64 16.23 -6.76 -11.02
CA SER A 64 17.43 -7.05 -11.81
C SER A 64 18.21 -8.25 -11.25
N PRO A 65 19.05 -8.93 -12.05
CA PRO A 65 20.03 -9.89 -11.54
C PRO A 65 20.85 -9.28 -10.39
N GLY A 66 21.13 -10.07 -9.36
CA GLY A 66 21.74 -9.60 -8.12
C GLY A 66 20.71 -9.09 -7.11
N THR A 67 19.41 -9.13 -7.42
CA THR A 67 18.33 -8.73 -6.50
C THR A 67 17.16 -9.71 -6.55
N TYR A 68 16.28 -9.65 -5.54
CA TYR A 68 15.07 -10.47 -5.45
C TYR A 68 13.98 -9.78 -4.63
N ASN A 69 12.71 -10.15 -4.81
CA ASN A 69 11.63 -9.77 -3.90
C ASN A 69 10.76 -11.00 -3.57
N PRO A 70 10.78 -11.50 -2.32
CA PRO A 70 10.12 -12.76 -1.98
C PRO A 70 8.63 -12.67 -1.70
N SER A 71 8.10 -11.48 -1.47
CA SER A 71 6.71 -11.27 -1.04
C SER A 71 6.16 -10.00 -1.69
N GLU A 72 5.02 -9.51 -1.20
CA GLU A 72 4.44 -8.24 -1.62
C GLU A 72 5.19 -7.02 -1.06
N GLY A 73 6.52 -7.01 -1.24
CA GLY A 73 7.41 -5.93 -0.85
C GLY A 73 7.37 -4.76 -1.83
N VAL A 74 7.93 -3.62 -1.41
CA VAL A 74 7.98 -2.39 -2.22
C VAL A 74 9.23 -2.36 -3.10
N HIS A 75 10.34 -2.94 -2.64
CA HIS A 75 11.65 -2.81 -3.27
C HIS A 75 12.31 -4.18 -3.48
N CYS A 76 13.16 -4.27 -4.51
CA CYS A 76 14.03 -5.42 -4.69
C CYS A 76 15.17 -5.38 -3.67
N LEU A 77 15.39 -6.49 -2.98
CA LEU A 77 16.46 -6.69 -2.00
C LEU A 77 17.69 -7.26 -2.69
N LEU A 78 18.89 -6.97 -2.17
CA LEU A 78 20.14 -7.51 -2.71
C LEU A 78 20.24 -9.03 -2.49
N CYS A 79 20.69 -9.73 -3.52
CA CYS A 79 21.02 -11.15 -3.49
C CYS A 79 22.11 -11.50 -4.52
N ASN A 80 23.33 -11.74 -4.06
CA ASN A 80 24.47 -12.01 -4.96
C ASN A 80 24.41 -13.37 -5.67
N ARG A 81 23.41 -14.22 -5.38
CA ARG A 81 23.27 -15.56 -5.96
C ARG A 81 22.28 -15.62 -7.12
N THR A 82 21.45 -14.60 -7.32
CA THR A 82 20.43 -14.60 -8.36
C THR A 82 20.98 -13.97 -9.64
N LEU A 83 21.06 -14.74 -10.72
CA LEU A 83 21.49 -14.23 -12.04
C LEU A 83 20.30 -13.98 -12.98
N THR A 84 19.07 -14.22 -12.51
CA THR A 84 17.84 -14.08 -13.29
C THR A 84 17.09 -12.82 -12.91
N TYR A 85 16.42 -12.21 -13.89
CA TYR A 85 15.45 -11.17 -13.63
C TYR A 85 14.24 -11.75 -12.88
N GLY A 86 13.66 -10.95 -11.98
CA GLY A 86 12.42 -11.30 -11.29
C GLY A 86 12.58 -12.41 -10.25
N ALA A 87 13.77 -12.57 -9.65
CA ALA A 87 13.97 -13.57 -8.63
C ALA A 87 13.03 -13.34 -7.43
N THR A 88 12.37 -14.41 -6.99
CA THR A 88 11.50 -14.42 -5.80
C THR A 88 12.19 -15.03 -4.59
N LYS A 89 13.41 -15.54 -4.75
CA LYS A 89 14.21 -16.11 -3.67
C LYS A 89 15.68 -15.77 -3.89
N CYS A 90 16.37 -15.65 -2.76
CA CYS A 90 17.81 -15.74 -2.65
C CYS A 90 18.16 -17.14 -2.10
#